data_AF-A0A850LQK5-F1
#
_entry.id   AF-A0A850LQK5-F1
#
_cell.length_a   1.000
_cell.length_b   1.000
_cell.length_c   1.000
_cell.angle_alpha   90.00
_cell.angle_beta   90.00
_cell.angle_gamma   90.00
#
_symmetry.space_group_name_H-M   'P 1'
#
loop_
_entity.id
_entity.type
_entity.pdbx_description
1 polymer ?
#
loop_
_entity_poly.entity_id
_entity_poly.type
_entity_poly.pdbx_seq_one_letter_code
_entity_poly.pdbx_strand_id
1 'polypeptide(L)'
;MQIILNKKTNLYIKLYLVLILCGKVRTETIKRLSTQIYEKFPSKFTTDFEHNKNILKKVTNYTSKRFRNKIAGYITRIIVKKLEMEQYEDEDADFAPPMR
;
A
#
# COMPACT_ATOMS: atom_id res chain seq x y z
N MET A 1 -2.15 8.91 40.65
CA MET A 1 -3.31 9.83 40.46
C MET A 1 -3.40 10.20 39.00
N GLN A 2 -4.62 10.13 38.47
CA GLN A 2 -5.03 10.33 37.08
C GLN A 2 -4.48 11.62 36.45
N ILE A 3 -3.68 11.54 35.39
CA ILE A 3 -3.57 12.62 34.40
C ILE A 3 -4.55 12.29 33.28
N ILE A 4 -5.83 12.54 33.57
CA ILE A 4 -6.84 12.75 32.55
C ILE A 4 -6.54 14.13 31.96
N LEU A 5 -5.75 14.19 30.90
CA LEU A 5 -5.86 15.28 29.94
C LEU A 5 -5.51 14.78 28.53
N ASN A 6 -6.53 14.84 27.69
CA ASN A 6 -6.50 15.02 26.24
C ASN A 6 -6.39 13.78 25.31
N LYS A 7 -7.48 13.00 25.24
CA LYS A 7 -7.90 12.33 23.98
C LYS A 7 -8.11 13.32 22.81
N LYS A 8 -8.34 14.60 23.10
CA LYS A 8 -8.59 15.66 22.10
C LYS A 8 -7.32 16.03 21.31
N THR A 9 -6.14 16.07 21.94
CA THR A 9 -4.87 16.32 21.21
C THR A 9 -4.59 15.22 20.18
N ASN A 10 -4.87 13.96 20.54
CA ASN A 10 -4.73 12.82 19.63
C ASN A 10 -5.71 12.91 18.44
N LEU A 11 -6.93 13.43 18.64
CA LEU A 11 -7.90 13.64 17.58
C LEU A 11 -7.49 14.78 16.62
N TYR A 12 -6.96 15.90 17.15
CA TYR A 12 -6.42 16.98 16.30
C TYR A 12 -5.19 16.53 15.52
N ILE A 13 -4.31 15.72 16.10
CA ILE A 13 -3.15 15.14 15.40
C ILE A 13 -3.59 14.13 14.33
N LYS A 14 -4.57 13.27 14.64
CA LYS A 14 -5.13 12.28 13.68
C LYS A 14 -5.90 12.94 12.54
N LEU A 15 -6.60 14.04 12.81
CA LEU A 15 -7.28 14.87 11.81
C LEU A 15 -6.29 15.65 10.94
N TYR A 16 -5.21 16.19 11.52
CA TYR A 16 -4.17 16.92 10.81
C TYR A 16 -3.32 16.00 9.91
N LEU A 17 -3.04 14.77 10.36
CA LEU A 17 -2.41 13.73 9.53
C LEU A 17 -3.28 13.36 8.32
N VAL A 18 -4.60 13.22 8.52
CA VAL A 18 -5.57 12.95 7.44
C VAL A 18 -5.68 14.12 6.47
N LEU A 19 -5.64 15.36 6.96
CA LEU A 19 -5.69 16.58 6.12
C LEU A 19 -4.40 16.79 5.29
N ILE A 20 -3.22 16.45 5.81
CA ILE A 20 -1.94 16.51 5.06
C ILE A 20 -1.82 15.36 4.03
N LEU A 21 -2.38 14.19 4.31
CA LEU A 21 -2.43 13.06 3.36
C LEU A 21 -3.51 13.22 2.26
N CYS A 22 -4.44 14.17 2.42
CA CYS A 22 -5.58 14.40 1.52
C CYS A 22 -5.20 14.92 0.12
N GLY A 23 -3.94 15.28 -0.14
CA GLY A 23 -3.48 15.76 -1.44
C GLY A 23 -3.20 14.69 -2.50
N LYS A 24 -3.00 13.41 -2.13
CA LYS A 24 -2.67 12.34 -3.11
C LYS A 24 -3.20 10.96 -2.74
N VAL A 25 -4.50 10.88 -2.50
CA VAL A 25 -5.20 9.61 -2.28
C VAL A 25 -5.47 8.91 -3.63
N ARG A 26 -5.06 7.65 -3.76
CA ARG A 26 -5.43 6.81 -4.91
C ARG A 26 -6.89 6.38 -4.77
N THR A 27 -7.64 6.45 -5.87
CA THR A 27 -9.05 6.05 -5.90
C THR A 27 -9.22 4.58 -5.54
N GLU A 28 -10.36 4.24 -4.95
CA GLU A 28 -10.67 2.88 -4.52
C GLU A 28 -10.63 1.87 -5.67
N THR A 29 -11.07 2.26 -6.86
CA THR A 29 -11.02 1.44 -8.08
C THR A 29 -9.61 0.94 -8.40
N ILE A 30 -8.60 1.81 -8.23
CA ILE A 30 -7.20 1.44 -8.46
C ILE A 30 -6.75 0.42 -7.44
N LYS A 31 -7.11 0.62 -6.16
CA LYS A 31 -6.74 -0.31 -5.09
C LYS A 31 -7.36 -1.69 -5.34
N ARG A 32 -8.68 -1.75 -5.53
CA ARG A 32 -9.44 -2.99 -5.77
C ARG A 32 -8.90 -3.77 -6.97
N LEU A 33 -8.74 -3.11 -8.13
CA LEU A 33 -8.24 -3.77 -9.34
C LEU A 33 -6.81 -4.27 -9.18
N SER A 34 -5.95 -3.49 -8.54
CA SER A 34 -4.56 -3.89 -8.34
C SER A 34 -4.46 -5.13 -7.44
N THR A 35 -5.25 -5.19 -6.38
CA THR A 35 -5.35 -6.36 -5.50
C THR A 35 -5.86 -7.58 -6.26
N GLN A 36 -6.95 -7.45 -7.02
CA GLN A 36 -7.49 -8.55 -7.82
C GLN A 36 -6.50 -9.08 -8.88
N ILE A 37 -5.74 -8.18 -9.53
CA ILE A 37 -4.73 -8.57 -10.52
C ILE A 37 -3.58 -9.30 -9.85
N TYR A 38 -3.13 -8.82 -8.69
CA TYR A 38 -2.06 -9.43 -7.91
C TYR A 38 -2.46 -10.83 -7.42
N GLU A 39 -3.66 -10.99 -6.86
CA GLU A 39 -4.20 -12.29 -6.41
C GLU A 39 -4.27 -13.33 -7.52
N LYS A 40 -4.59 -12.92 -8.75
CA LYS A 40 -4.66 -13.83 -9.90
C LYS A 40 -3.29 -14.28 -10.41
N PHE A 41 -2.26 -13.46 -10.25
CA PHE A 41 -0.92 -13.73 -10.80
C PHE A 41 0.21 -13.36 -9.83
N PRO A 42 0.25 -13.91 -8.61
CA PRO A 42 1.18 -13.47 -7.58
C PRO A 42 2.65 -13.66 -7.99
N SER A 43 2.98 -14.77 -8.65
CA SER A 43 4.35 -15.12 -9.03
C SER A 43 4.92 -14.30 -10.19
N LYS A 44 4.10 -13.51 -10.91
CA LYS A 44 4.55 -12.77 -12.09
C LYS A 44 5.04 -11.35 -11.74
N PHE A 45 4.56 -10.79 -10.63
CA PHE A 45 4.90 -9.42 -10.24
C PHE A 45 6.11 -9.39 -9.32
N THR A 46 6.98 -8.40 -9.51
CA THR A 46 8.20 -8.19 -8.71
C THR A 46 8.19 -6.80 -8.08
N THR A 47 9.25 -6.42 -7.38
CA THR A 47 9.46 -5.06 -6.88
C THR A 47 9.76 -4.05 -8.00
N ASP A 48 10.11 -4.52 -9.20
CA ASP A 48 10.48 -3.68 -10.34
C ASP A 48 9.27 -3.07 -11.05
N PHE A 49 9.24 -1.74 -11.13
CA PHE A 49 8.15 -1.00 -11.75
C PHE A 49 8.01 -1.26 -13.26
N GLU A 50 9.13 -1.28 -13.99
CA GLU A 50 9.12 -1.40 -15.45
C GLU A 50 8.63 -2.79 -15.90
N HIS A 51 9.07 -3.82 -15.19
CA HIS A 51 8.62 -5.21 -15.38
C HIS A 51 7.11 -5.33 -15.15
N ASN A 52 6.62 -4.82 -14.03
CA ASN A 52 5.20 -4.84 -13.70
C ASN A 52 4.34 -4.08 -14.72
N LYS A 53 4.84 -2.95 -15.23
CA LYS A 53 4.18 -2.18 -16.29
C LYS A 53 4.07 -2.98 -17.60
N ASN A 54 5.11 -3.72 -17.96
CA ASN A 54 5.13 -4.56 -19.16
C ASN A 54 4.19 -5.76 -19.03
N ILE A 55 4.14 -6.40 -17.86
CA ILE A 55 3.19 -7.49 -17.58
C ILE A 55 1.77 -6.96 -17.66
N LEU A 56 1.47 -5.81 -17.03
CA LEU A 56 0.14 -5.21 -17.10
C LEU A 56 -0.28 -4.90 -18.55
N LYS A 57 0.65 -4.50 -19.41
CA LYS A 57 0.37 -4.29 -20.85
C LYS A 57 -0.02 -5.59 -21.57
N LYS A 58 0.51 -6.74 -21.15
CA LYS A 58 0.19 -8.06 -21.72
C LYS A 58 -1.10 -8.64 -21.15
N VAL A 59 -1.34 -8.45 -19.85
CA VAL A 59 -2.46 -9.05 -19.13
C VAL A 59 -3.75 -8.25 -19.29
N THR A 60 -3.65 -6.94 -19.50
CA THR A 60 -4.81 -6.03 -19.52
C THR A 60 -4.81 -5.12 -20.73
N ASN A 61 -5.97 -5.00 -21.38
CA ASN A 61 -6.18 -4.10 -22.53
C ASN A 61 -6.50 -2.66 -22.11
N TYR A 62 -5.94 -2.15 -21.00
CA TYR A 62 -6.19 -0.77 -20.57
C TYR A 62 -5.57 0.23 -21.55
N THR A 63 -6.41 1.11 -22.10
CA THR A 63 -6.01 2.15 -23.06
C THR A 63 -5.20 3.28 -22.42
N SER A 64 -5.50 3.64 -21.16
CA SER A 64 -4.84 4.79 -20.51
C SER A 64 -3.50 4.44 -19.86
N LYS A 65 -2.43 5.09 -20.35
CA LYS A 65 -1.06 5.02 -19.77
C LYS A 65 -1.04 5.44 -18.30
N ARG A 66 -1.74 6.53 -17.95
CA ARG A 66 -1.77 7.04 -16.56
C ARG A 66 -2.40 6.04 -15.60
N PHE A 67 -3.45 5.34 -16.04
CA PHE A 67 -4.14 4.34 -15.22
C PHE A 67 -3.25 3.12 -14.97
N ARG A 68 -2.60 2.61 -16.02
CA ARG A 68 -1.65 1.50 -15.92
C ARG A 68 -0.50 1.81 -14.97
N ASN A 69 0.06 3.02 -15.03
CA ASN A 69 1.14 3.44 -14.14
C ASN A 69 0.68 3.49 -12.67
N LYS A 70 -0.55 3.93 -12.41
CA LYS A 70 -1.11 3.97 -11.04
C LYS A 70 -1.31 2.55 -10.48
N ILE A 71 -1.76 1.61 -11.31
CA ILE A 71 -1.91 0.19 -10.94
C ILE A 71 -0.54 -0.44 -10.69
N ALA A 72 0.40 -0.31 -11.64
CA ALA A 72 1.75 -0.83 -11.52
C ALA A 72 2.42 -0.35 -10.22
N GLY A 73 2.32 0.94 -9.93
CA GLY A 73 2.89 1.53 -8.72
C GLY A 73 2.12 1.21 -7.42
N TYR A 74 0.89 0.70 -7.50
CA TYR A 74 0.19 0.18 -6.32
C TYR A 74 0.54 -1.28 -6.07
N ILE A 75 0.70 -2.10 -7.12
CA ILE A 75 1.17 -3.48 -7.02
C ILE A 75 2.57 -3.54 -6.40
N THR A 76 3.52 -2.71 -6.85
CA THR A 76 4.86 -2.64 -6.23
C THR A 76 4.77 -2.33 -4.74
N ARG A 77 3.88 -1.41 -4.36
CA ARG A 77 3.68 -1.02 -2.95
C ARG A 77 3.08 -2.15 -2.11
N ILE A 78 2.22 -3.00 -2.69
CA ILE A 78 1.72 -4.20 -2.00
C ILE A 78 2.87 -5.17 -1.74
N ILE A 79 3.71 -5.43 -2.74
CA ILE A 79 4.82 -6.39 -2.64
C ILE A 79 5.85 -5.93 -1.62
N VAL A 80 6.28 -4.66 -1.67
CA VAL A 80 7.22 -4.10 -0.69
C VAL A 80 6.66 -4.21 0.72
N LYS A 81 5.37 -3.87 0.92
CA LYS A 81 4.73 -4.00 2.22
C LYS A 81 4.67 -5.46 2.71
N LYS A 82 4.49 -6.43 1.81
CA LYS A 82 4.49 -7.86 2.15
C LYS A 82 5.87 -8.34 2.56
N LEU A 83 6.92 -7.92 1.84
CA LEU A 83 8.31 -8.23 2.18
C LEU A 83 8.70 -7.62 3.52
N GLU A 84 8.30 -6.38 3.79
CA GLU A 84 8.50 -5.75 5.12
C GLU A 84 7.81 -6.58 6.21
N MET A 85 6.57 -7.05 5.99
CA MET A 85 5.85 -7.91 6.93
C MET A 85 6.55 -9.25 7.18
N GLU A 86 7.06 -9.90 6.13
CA GLU A 86 7.80 -11.17 6.24
C GLU A 86 9.09 -11.00 7.06
N GLN A 87 9.80 -9.88 6.91
CA GLN A 87 11.00 -9.57 7.71
C GLN A 87 10.72 -9.47 9.22
N TYR A 88 9.49 -9.13 9.62
CA TYR A 88 9.09 -9.12 11.02
C TYR A 88 8.71 -10.53 11.53
N GLU A 89 8.15 -11.40 10.69
CA GLU A 89 7.86 -12.79 11.10
C GLU A 89 9.13 -13.57 11.46
N ASP A 90 10.28 -13.23 10.85
CA ASP A 90 11.59 -13.84 11.15
C ASP A 90 12.27 -13.24 12.40
N GLU A 91 11.97 -11.98 12.75
CA GLU A 91 12.54 -11.30 13.92
C GLU A 91 11.67 -11.46 15.20
N ASP A 92 10.41 -11.88 15.07
CA ASP A 92 9.40 -11.94 16.13
C ASP A 92 9.01 -13.35 16.62
N ALA A 93 10.00 -14.22 16.84
CA ALA A 93 9.84 -15.22 17.90
C ALA A 93 9.80 -14.57 19.30
N ASP A 94 10.28 -13.32 19.47
CA ASP A 94 10.37 -12.68 20.80
C ASP A 94 9.96 -11.17 20.92
N PHE A 95 9.66 -10.37 19.87
CA PHE A 95 9.33 -8.94 20.06
C PHE A 95 8.51 -8.23 18.94
N ALA A 96 7.20 -8.47 18.84
CA ALA A 96 6.33 -7.88 17.80
C ALA A 96 6.46 -6.34 17.59
N PRO A 97 6.37 -5.82 16.34
CA PRO A 97 6.70 -4.44 16.00
C PRO A 97 5.47 -3.52 16.14
N PRO A 98 5.65 -2.24 16.48
CA PRO A 98 4.55 -1.30 16.52
C PRO A 98 4.05 -0.98 15.10
N MET A 99 2.78 -1.31 14.83
CA MET A 99 2.10 -0.88 13.60
C MET A 99 2.11 0.65 13.52
N ARG A 100 2.76 1.17 12.48
CA ARG A 100 2.91 2.61 12.19
C ARG A 100 1.58 3.29 11.85
#